data_AF-A0A845R8Y3-F1
#
_entry.id   AF-A0A845R8Y3-F1
#
_cell.length_a   1.000
_cell.length_b   1.000
_cell.length_c   1.000
_cell.angle_alpha   90.00
_cell.angle_beta   90.00
_cell.angle_gamma   90.00
#
_symmetry.space_group_name_H-M   'P 1'
#
loop_
_entity.id
_entity.type
_entity.pdbx_description
1 polymer ?
#
loop_
_entity_poly.entity_id
_entity_poly.type
_entity_poly.pdbx_seq_one_letter_code
_entity_poly.pdbx_strand_id
1 'polypeptide(L)'
;MRDNIVLSDGTETIVVNQLSYCELIKWLIVKYTGVSYQEADSCVEQHIPFFEGIDNFLSASLESHSWPYYYTAMDLFFGGHTHTKPVLPPPDTPERLGLYEKIEENILREQNLKEPIIWESN
;
A
#
# COMPACT_ATOMS: atom_id res chain seq x y z
N MET A 1 -3.50 -1.36 -14.27
CA MET A 1 -2.64 -0.54 -13.37
C MET A 1 -1.36 -0.06 -14.07
N ARG A 2 -0.86 1.13 -13.72
CA ARG A 2 0.46 1.67 -14.13
C ARG A 2 1.03 2.65 -13.10
N ASP A 3 2.33 2.94 -13.21
CA ASP A 3 3.00 3.96 -12.41
C ASP A 3 3.09 5.33 -13.11
N ASN A 4 3.41 6.37 -12.33
CA ASN A 4 3.46 7.78 -12.74
C ASN A 4 2.16 8.30 -13.37
N ILE A 5 1.04 8.06 -12.70
CA ILE A 5 -0.24 8.69 -13.08
C ILE A 5 -0.26 10.08 -12.45
N VAL A 6 -0.17 11.12 -13.28
CA VAL A 6 -0.23 12.52 -12.83
C VAL A 6 -1.68 12.96 -12.80
N LEU A 7 -2.15 13.41 -11.63
CA LEU A 7 -3.51 13.84 -11.35
C LEU A 7 -3.48 15.24 -10.75
N SER A 8 -4.38 16.13 -11.17
CA SER A 8 -4.41 17.50 -10.68
C SER A 8 -5.83 18.03 -10.58
N ASP A 9 -6.09 18.91 -9.61
CA ASP A 9 -7.31 19.71 -9.50
C ASP A 9 -7.17 21.13 -10.08
N GLY A 10 -6.01 21.43 -10.67
CA GLY A 10 -5.66 22.75 -11.20
C GLY A 10 -4.83 23.61 -10.23
N THR A 11 -4.68 23.21 -8.97
CA THR A 11 -3.85 23.90 -7.96
C THR A 11 -2.73 23.00 -7.47
N GLU A 12 -3.06 21.75 -7.16
CA GLU A 12 -2.15 20.74 -6.62
C GLU A 12 -2.01 19.58 -7.61
N THR A 13 -0.91 18.83 -7.46
CA THR A 13 -0.61 17.67 -8.30
C THR A 13 -0.26 16.48 -7.41
N ILE A 14 -0.83 15.32 -7.75
CA ILE A 14 -0.53 14.05 -7.11
C ILE A 14 -0.04 13.08 -8.18
N VAL A 15 1.08 12.40 -7.90
CA VAL A 15 1.57 11.28 -8.69
C VAL A 15 1.18 9.98 -8.01
N VAL A 16 0.43 9.14 -8.71
CA VAL A 16 0.02 7.81 -8.24
C VAL A 16 0.83 6.73 -8.94
N ASN A 17 1.37 5.80 -8.16
CA ASN A 17 2.12 4.64 -8.60
C ASN A 17 1.35 3.35 -8.28
N GLN A 18 0.30 3.06 -9.06
CA GLN A 18 -0.62 1.95 -8.78
C GLN A 18 0.07 0.58 -8.77
N LEU A 19 1.03 0.33 -9.66
CA LEU A 19 1.76 -0.96 -9.71
C LEU A 19 2.66 -1.10 -8.49
N SER A 20 3.41 -0.04 -8.17
CA SER A 20 4.24 -0.01 -6.97
C SER A 20 3.41 -0.17 -5.70
N TYR A 21 2.22 0.45 -5.64
CA TYR A 21 1.33 0.33 -4.50
C TYR A 21 0.79 -1.09 -4.32
N CYS A 22 0.28 -1.68 -5.41
CA CYS A 22 -0.18 -3.06 -5.43
C CYS A 22 0.91 -4.04 -4.95
N GLU A 23 2.14 -3.88 -5.45
CA GLU A 23 3.26 -4.73 -5.08
C GLU A 23 3.70 -4.53 -3.62
N LEU A 24 3.71 -3.28 -3.12
CA LEU A 24 3.97 -2.97 -1.71
C LEU A 24 2.97 -3.70 -0.79
N ILE A 25 1.68 -3.67 -1.13
CA ILE A 25 0.64 -4.35 -0.34
C ILE A 25 0.90 -5.86 -0.25
N LYS A 26 1.27 -6.52 -1.35
CA LYS A 26 1.59 -7.97 -1.33
C LYS A 26 2.71 -8.27 -0.35
N TRP A 27 3.80 -7.48 -0.39
CA TRP A 27 4.93 -7.70 0.51
C TRP A 27 4.63 -7.33 1.95
N LEU A 28 3.80 -6.32 2.21
CA LEU A 28 3.30 -6.03 3.55
C LEU A 28 2.49 -7.21 4.09
N ILE A 29 1.61 -7.81 3.30
CA ILE A 29 0.88 -9.03 3.69
C ILE A 29 1.88 -10.13 4.07
N VAL A 30 2.87 -10.42 3.22
CA VAL A 30 3.91 -11.43 3.51
C VAL A 30 4.62 -11.14 4.84
N LYS A 31 5.10 -9.92 5.05
CA LYS A 31 5.85 -9.55 6.26
C LYS A 31 5.01 -9.63 7.53
N TYR A 32 3.75 -9.21 7.47
CA TYR A 32 2.90 -9.09 8.65
C TYR A 32 2.08 -10.33 8.96
N THR A 33 1.91 -11.27 8.02
CA THR A 33 1.12 -12.49 8.23
C THR A 33 1.96 -13.77 8.17
N GLY A 34 3.14 -13.72 7.53
CA GLY A 34 4.01 -14.87 7.34
C GLY A 34 3.57 -15.82 6.22
N VAL A 35 2.56 -15.47 5.43
CA VAL A 35 2.13 -16.26 4.27
C VAL A 35 3.12 -16.18 3.12
N SER A 36 2.96 -17.09 2.15
CA SER A 36 3.75 -17.06 0.92
C SER A 36 3.43 -15.85 0.06
N TYR A 37 4.38 -15.42 -0.78
CA TYR A 37 4.13 -14.36 -1.75
C TYR A 37 2.98 -14.72 -2.70
N GLN A 38 2.88 -15.98 -3.13
CA GLN A 38 1.82 -16.46 -4.03
C GLN A 38 0.43 -16.32 -3.41
N GLU A 39 0.32 -16.56 -2.11
CA GLU A 39 -0.93 -16.39 -1.37
C GLU A 39 -1.30 -14.91 -1.23
N ALA A 40 -0.31 -14.05 -0.91
CA ALA A 40 -0.51 -12.61 -0.89
C ALA A 40 -0.90 -12.05 -2.27
N ASP A 41 -0.25 -12.52 -3.33
CA ASP A 41 -0.52 -12.16 -4.72
C ASP A 41 -1.95 -12.55 -5.11
N SER A 42 -2.35 -13.80 -4.87
CA SER A 42 -3.73 -14.27 -5.13
C SER A 42 -4.79 -13.47 -4.37
N CYS A 43 -4.47 -13.04 -3.14
CA CYS A 43 -5.35 -12.17 -2.34
C CYS A 43 -5.47 -10.78 -2.97
N VAL A 44 -4.36 -10.18 -3.38
CA VAL A 44 -4.33 -8.82 -3.97
C VAL A 44 -4.94 -8.81 -5.37
N GLU A 45 -4.78 -9.89 -6.16
CA GLU A 45 -5.40 -10.03 -7.48
C GLU A 45 -6.94 -9.90 -7.43
N GLN A 46 -7.58 -10.37 -6.36
CA GLN A 46 -9.03 -10.23 -6.17
C GLN A 46 -9.46 -8.77 -5.92
N HIS A 47 -8.52 -7.90 -5.59
CA HIS A 47 -8.74 -6.50 -5.21
C HIS A 47 -8.11 -5.51 -6.19
N ILE A 48 -7.70 -5.95 -7.38
CA ILE A 48 -7.17 -5.06 -8.44
C ILE A 48 -8.08 -3.86 -8.74
N PRO A 49 -9.43 -3.98 -8.75
CA PRO A 49 -10.31 -2.83 -8.95
C PRO A 49 -10.14 -1.70 -7.93
N PHE A 50 -9.69 -2.00 -6.70
CA PHE A 50 -9.39 -0.97 -5.69
C PHE A 50 -8.23 -0.08 -6.15
N PHE A 51 -7.10 -0.69 -6.55
CA PHE A 51 -5.91 0.06 -6.99
C PHE A 51 -6.15 0.82 -8.30
N GLU A 52 -6.89 0.21 -9.22
CA GLU A 52 -7.27 0.88 -10.48
C GLU A 52 -8.23 2.03 -10.26
N GLY A 53 -9.03 2.00 -9.19
CA GLY A 53 -9.96 3.07 -8.81
C GLY A 53 -9.28 4.33 -8.26
N ILE A 54 -7.96 4.32 -8.05
CA ILE A 54 -7.17 5.50 -7.69
C ILE A 54 -6.75 6.19 -9.00
N ASP A 55 -7.72 6.80 -9.69
CA ASP A 55 -7.58 7.28 -11.08
C ASP A 55 -7.86 8.77 -11.29
N ASN A 56 -8.28 9.47 -10.23
CA ASN A 56 -8.55 10.90 -10.25
C ASN A 56 -8.04 11.59 -8.98
N PHE A 57 -7.88 12.91 -9.03
CA PHE A 57 -7.28 13.68 -7.93
C PHE A 57 -7.97 13.39 -6.59
N LEU A 58 -9.30 13.42 -6.53
CA LEU A 58 -10.06 13.15 -5.30
C LEU A 58 -9.75 11.74 -4.74
N SER A 59 -9.80 10.71 -5.58
CA SER A 59 -9.47 9.34 -5.14
C SER A 59 -8.02 9.23 -4.63
N ALA A 60 -7.08 9.89 -5.28
CA ALA A 60 -5.67 9.90 -4.89
C ALA A 60 -5.43 10.68 -3.60
N SER A 61 -6.10 11.82 -3.41
CA SER A 61 -6.04 12.60 -2.17
C SER A 61 -6.57 11.81 -0.99
N LEU A 62 -7.72 11.15 -1.14
CA LEU A 62 -8.30 10.30 -0.09
C LEU A 62 -7.35 9.16 0.29
N GLU A 63 -6.83 8.45 -0.70
CA GLU A 63 -5.91 7.33 -0.46
C GLU A 63 -4.56 7.77 0.11
N SER A 64 -4.12 9.02 -0.14
CA SER A 64 -2.88 9.54 0.43
C SER A 64 -2.89 9.57 1.98
N HIS A 65 -4.08 9.57 2.58
CA HIS A 65 -4.26 9.50 4.04
C HIS A 65 -4.25 8.07 4.60
N SER A 66 -4.11 7.04 3.75
CA SER A 66 -4.04 5.64 4.17
C SER A 66 -2.67 5.22 4.68
N TRP A 67 -1.64 6.07 4.59
CA TRP A 67 -0.36 5.79 5.24
C TRP A 67 -0.51 5.82 6.77
N PRO A 68 -0.02 4.82 7.52
CA PRO A 68 0.72 3.62 7.08
C PRO A 68 -0.13 2.58 6.32
N TYR A 69 0.34 2.13 5.15
CA TYR A 69 -0.35 1.16 4.28
C TYR A 69 -0.49 -0.25 4.89
N TYR A 70 0.03 -0.47 6.10
CA TYR A 70 -0.25 -1.65 6.92
C TYR A 70 -1.75 -1.93 7.00
N TYR A 71 -2.58 -0.92 7.30
CA TYR A 71 -4.01 -1.13 7.53
C TYR A 71 -4.70 -1.60 6.25
N THR A 72 -4.41 -0.98 5.11
CA THR A 72 -4.90 -1.44 3.80
C THR A 72 -4.48 -2.89 3.54
N ALA A 73 -3.22 -3.26 3.79
CA ALA A 73 -2.75 -4.62 3.59
C ALA A 73 -3.49 -5.64 4.49
N MET A 74 -3.71 -5.30 5.76
CA MET A 74 -4.40 -6.17 6.71
C MET A 74 -5.90 -6.28 6.42
N ASP A 75 -6.55 -5.19 6.01
CA ASP A 75 -7.98 -5.17 5.67
C ASP A 75 -8.24 -6.05 4.44
N LEU A 76 -7.42 -5.92 3.40
CA LEU A 76 -7.51 -6.76 2.20
C LEU A 76 -7.28 -8.24 2.51
N PHE A 77 -6.31 -8.56 3.38
CA PHE A 77 -5.99 -9.94 3.69
C PHE A 77 -6.97 -10.59 4.69
N PHE A 78 -7.19 -9.99 5.85
CA PHE A 78 -8.04 -10.60 6.89
C PHE A 78 -9.53 -10.55 6.57
N GLY A 79 -9.97 -9.66 5.66
CA GLY A 79 -11.33 -9.71 5.11
C GLY A 79 -11.70 -11.10 4.55
N GLY A 80 -10.71 -11.84 4.02
CA GLY A 80 -10.85 -13.23 3.59
C GLY A 80 -10.35 -14.29 4.59
N HIS A 81 -9.70 -13.89 5.69
CA HIS A 81 -8.97 -14.79 6.61
C HIS A 81 -9.31 -14.52 8.09
N THR A 82 -10.57 -14.73 8.47
CA THR A 82 -11.16 -14.35 9.77
C THR A 82 -10.55 -14.99 11.03
N HIS A 83 -9.63 -15.95 10.89
CA HIS A 83 -8.98 -16.65 12.00
C HIS A 83 -7.46 -16.46 12.05
N THR A 84 -6.88 -15.73 11.10
CA THR A 84 -5.45 -15.49 11.04
C THR A 84 -5.11 -14.26 11.89
N LYS A 85 -3.95 -14.28 12.56
CA LYS A 85 -3.43 -13.15 13.34
C LYS A 85 -2.13 -12.64 12.73
N PRO A 86 -1.86 -11.33 12.79
CA PRO A 86 -0.56 -10.80 12.39
C PRO A 86 0.58 -11.43 13.20
N VAL A 87 1.71 -11.70 12.55
CA VAL A 87 2.97 -12.12 13.19
C VAL A 87 3.78 -10.92 13.70
N LEU A 88 3.53 -9.73 13.17
CA LEU A 88 4.14 -8.46 13.59
C LEU A 88 3.07 -7.49 14.13
N PRO A 89 3.41 -6.61 15.09
CA PRO A 89 2.44 -5.69 15.68
C PRO A 89 2.04 -4.57 14.70
N PRO A 90 0.82 -4.02 14.82
CA PRO A 90 0.39 -2.86 14.02
C PRO A 90 1.22 -1.60 14.36
N PRO A 91 1.31 -0.60 13.47
CA PRO A 91 2.00 0.67 13.71
C PRO A 91 1.12 1.64 14.53
N ASP A 92 0.72 1.24 15.75
CA ASP A 92 -0.18 1.99 16.65
C ASP A 92 0.56 2.73 17.80
N THR A 93 1.87 2.54 17.92
CA THR A 93 2.75 3.32 18.81
C THR A 93 3.95 3.87 18.04
N PRO A 94 4.66 4.91 18.52
CA PRO A 94 5.83 5.45 17.84
C PRO A 94 6.92 4.40 17.55
N GLU A 95 7.16 3.47 18.47
CA GLU A 95 8.15 2.40 18.28
C GLU A 95 7.74 1.43 17.17
N ARG A 96 6.44 1.13 17.08
CA ARG A 96 5.88 0.22 16.07
C ARG A 96 5.75 0.89 14.71
N LEU A 97 5.46 2.19 14.69
CA LEU A 97 5.54 3.00 13.48
C LEU A 97 6.96 3.01 12.92
N GLY A 98 7.98 3.20 13.75
CA GLY A 98 9.38 3.12 13.33
C GLY A 98 9.82 1.73 12.87
N LEU A 99 9.12 0.66 13.29
CA LEU A 99 9.29 -0.68 12.72
C LEU A 99 8.64 -0.78 11.34
N TYR A 100 7.42 -0.26 11.18
CA TYR A 100 6.73 -0.22 9.90
C TYR A 100 7.53 0.55 8.84
N GLU A 101 8.02 1.75 9.17
CA GLU A 101 8.82 2.59 8.26
C GLU A 101 10.02 1.81 7.71
N LYS A 102 10.75 1.11 8.58
CA LYS A 102 11.88 0.26 8.15
C LYS A 102 11.44 -0.89 7.26
N ILE A 103 10.28 -1.50 7.53
CA ILE A 103 9.75 -2.59 6.70
C ILE A 103 9.38 -2.05 5.31
N GLU A 104 8.64 -0.93 5.25
CA GLU A 104 8.23 -0.25 4.03
C GLU A 104 9.46 0.16 3.20
N GLU A 105 10.41 0.89 3.78
CA GLU A 105 11.65 1.30 3.11
C GLU A 105 12.43 0.11 2.54
N ASN A 106 12.51 -0.99 3.30
CA ASN A 106 13.20 -2.19 2.83
C ASN A 106 12.47 -2.83 1.64
N ILE A 107 11.14 -2.92 1.67
CA ILE A 107 10.35 -3.45 0.56
C ILE A 107 10.52 -2.56 -0.68
N LEU A 108 10.33 -1.24 -0.54
CA LEU A 108 10.47 -0.30 -1.64
C LEU A 108 11.84 -0.42 -2.31
N ARG A 109 12.91 -0.51 -1.50
CA ARG A 109 14.28 -0.65 -1.99
C ARG A 109 14.53 -2.01 -2.65
N GLU A 110 14.18 -3.11 -1.98
CA GLU A 110 14.47 -4.48 -2.46
C GLU A 110 13.71 -4.81 -3.74
N GLN A 111 12.49 -4.30 -3.88
CA GLN A 111 11.62 -4.55 -5.02
C GLN A 111 11.68 -3.42 -6.07
N ASN A 112 12.51 -2.39 -5.84
CA ASN A 112 12.66 -1.22 -6.71
C ASN A 112 11.31 -0.54 -7.04
N LEU A 113 10.49 -0.33 -5.99
CA LEU A 113 9.18 0.28 -6.07
C LEU A 113 9.25 1.78 -5.83
N LYS A 114 8.26 2.49 -6.34
CA LYS A 114 8.04 3.91 -6.06
C LYS A 114 7.12 4.07 -4.86
N GLU A 115 7.21 5.23 -4.21
CA GLU A 115 6.21 5.61 -3.22
C GLU A 115 4.81 5.60 -3.86
N PRO A 116 3.81 4.96 -3.24
CA PRO A 116 2.48 4.80 -3.84
C PRO A 116 1.83 6.10 -4.29
N ILE A 117 1.94 7.16 -3.48
CA ILE A 117 1.29 8.45 -3.70
C ILE A 117 2.27 9.54 -3.30
N ILE A 118 2.55 10.46 -4.22
CA ILE A 118 3.49 11.58 -4.02
C ILE A 118 2.73 12.88 -4.27
N TRP A 119 2.76 13.78 -3.30
CA TRP A 119 2.28 15.16 -3.47
C TRP A 119 3.40 16.00 -4.09
N GLU A 120 3.14 16.60 -5.25
CA GLU A 120 4.05 17.56 -5.86
C GLU A 120 3.61 18.97 -5.46
N SER A 121 4.45 19.65 -4.68
CA SER A 121 4.30 21.08 -4.43
C SER A 121 4.73 21.84 -5.68
N ASN A 122 3.80 22.61 -6.27
CA ASN A 122 4.08 23.56 -7.35
C ASN A 122 4.98 24.72 -6.87
#